data_AF-A0A2G9LN25-F1
#
_entry.id   AF-A0A2G9LN25-F1
#
_cell.length_a   1.000
_cell.length_b   1.000
_cell.length_c   1.000
_cell.angle_alpha   90.00
_cell.angle_beta   90.00
_cell.angle_gamma   90.00
#
_symmetry.space_group_name_H-M   'P 1'
#
loop_
_entity.id
_entity.type
_entity.pdbx_description
1 polymer ?
#
loop_
_entity_poly.entity_id
_entity_poly.type
_entity_poly.pdbx_seq_one_letter_code
_entity_poly.pdbx_strand_id
1 'polypeptide(L)' 'MLPQNEIIHGGCIEILKNFPNDSFDLIFADPPYNLQLPENRKLLRENGTEVIPVNDEWDKFESYEEYDNFQENLRN' A
#
# COMPACT_ATOMS: atom_id res chain seq x y z
N MET A 1 19.85 17.83 -9.16
CA MET A 1 20.04 16.48 -9.74
C MET A 1 19.12 15.56 -8.98
N LEU A 2 18.38 14.69 -9.67
CA LEU A 2 17.52 13.72 -9.00
C LEU A 2 18.37 12.70 -8.23
N PRO A 3 17.94 12.24 -7.05
CA PRO A 3 18.61 11.16 -6.34
C PRO A 3 18.65 9.90 -7.21
N GLN A 4 19.78 9.19 -7.20
CA GLN A 4 19.97 7.95 -7.97
C GLN A 4 20.38 6.83 -7.03
N ASN A 5 19.73 5.67 -7.17
CA ASN A 5 19.96 4.49 -6.31
C ASN A 5 19.76 4.79 -4.82
N GLU A 6 18.78 5.63 -4.48
CA GLU A 6 18.49 6.01 -3.10
C GLU A 6 17.21 5.33 -2.59
N ILE A 7 17.21 5.03 -1.29
CA ILE A 7 16.03 4.59 -0.55
C ILE A 7 15.54 5.78 0.27
N ILE A 8 14.30 6.19 0.04
CA ILE A 8 13.69 7.33 0.74
C ILE A 8 12.66 6.79 1.73
N HIS A 9 12.81 7.14 3.00
CA HIS A 9 11.90 6.72 4.06
C HIS A 9 10.85 7.81 4.35
N GLY A 10 9.57 7.49 4.17
CA GLY A 10 8.43 8.36 4.50
C GLY A 10 7.17 8.00 3.72
N GLY A 11 6.14 8.84 3.83
CA GLY A 11 4.88 8.68 3.08
C GLY A 11 5.07 8.98 1.59
N CYS A 12 4.68 8.05 0.73
CA CYS A 12 4.92 8.14 -0.72
C CYS A 12 4.28 9.39 -1.35
N ILE A 13 3.05 9.74 -0.99
CA ILE A 13 2.32 10.91 -1.54
C ILE A 13 3.10 12.21 -1.26
N GLU A 14 3.56 12.40 -0.03
CA GLU A 14 4.29 13.62 0.34
C GLU A 14 5.69 13.66 -0.27
N ILE A 15 6.36 12.52 -0.39
CA ILE A 15 7.68 12.42 -1.02
C ILE A 15 7.58 12.71 -2.53
N LEU A 16 6.65 12.06 -3.24
CA LEU A 16 6.51 12.17 -4.69
C LEU A 16 6.22 13.61 -5.13
N LYS A 17 5.47 14.39 -4.34
CA LYS A 17 5.22 15.83 -4.58
C LYS A 17 6.50 16.69 -4.62
N ASN A 18 7.62 16.23 -4.06
CA ASN A 18 8.88 16.96 -4.08
C ASN A 18 9.72 16.71 -5.35
N PHE A 19 9.32 15.73 -6.17
CA PHE A 19 9.97 15.47 -7.45
C PHE A 19 9.35 16.37 -8.54
N PRO A 20 10.16 16.88 -9.49
CA PRO A 20 9.62 17.53 -10.67
C PRO A 20 8.72 16.56 -11.46
N ASN A 21 7.69 17.09 -12.11
CA ASN A 21 6.86 16.31 -13.02
C ASN A 21 7.70 15.66 -14.13
N ASP A 22 7.22 14.55 -14.67
CA ASP A 22 7.85 13.81 -15.78
C ASP A 22 9.31 13.39 -15.52
N SER A 23 9.65 13.15 -14.25
CA SER A 23 11.00 12.76 -13.80
C SER A 23 11.28 11.25 -13.79
N PHE A 24 10.25 10.41 -13.98
CA PHE A 24 10.37 8.96 -13.88
C PHE A 24 9.95 8.30 -15.20
N ASP A 25 10.81 7.46 -15.76
CA ASP A 25 10.51 6.72 -16.99
C ASP A 25 9.53 5.56 -16.77
N LEU A 26 9.54 4.97 -15.57
CA LEU A 26 8.72 3.83 -15.18
C LEU A 26 8.44 3.87 -13.68
N ILE A 27 7.21 3.54 -13.30
CA ILE A 27 6.78 3.37 -11.91
C ILE A 27 6.30 1.93 -11.74
N PHE A 28 6.81 1.27 -10.70
CA PHE A 28 6.27 0.02 -10.18
C PHE A 28 5.62 0.32 -8.84
N ALA A 29 4.33 -0.01 -8.69
CA ALA A 29 3.57 0.26 -7.47
C ALA A 29 2.86 -1.02 -7.02
N ASP A 30 3.02 -1.34 -5.75
CA ASP A 30 2.31 -2.40 -5.04
C ASP A 30 1.65 -1.76 -3.80
N PRO A 31 0.50 -1.09 -3.96
CA PRO A 31 -0.16 -0.36 -2.87
C PRO A 31 -0.84 -1.34 -1.89
N PRO A 32 -1.29 -0.88 -0.71
CA PRO A 32 -2.22 -1.64 0.13
C PRO A 32 -3.45 -2.10 -0.66
N TYR A 33 -3.94 -3.32 -0.41
CA TYR A 33 -5.04 -3.96 -1.14
C TYR A 33 -6.36 -3.94 -0.36
N ASN A 34 -6.35 -3.49 0.89
CA ASN A 34 -7.52 -3.44 1.76
C ASN A 34 -8.24 -4.80 1.84
N LEU A 35 -7.49 -5.83 2.27
CA LEU A 35 -7.93 -7.23 2.22
C LEU A 35 -9.12 -7.55 3.13
N GLN A 36 -9.43 -6.67 4.11
CA GLN A 36 -10.58 -6.79 5.02
C GLN A 36 -10.72 -8.17 5.67
N LEU A 37 -9.59 -8.77 6.06
CA LEU A 37 -9.57 -10.10 6.62
C LEU A 37 -10.29 -10.12 7.99
N PRO A 38 -11.16 -11.09 8.27
CA PRO A 38 -11.92 -11.09 9.51
C PRO A 38 -11.00 -11.34 10.72
N GLU A 39 -10.97 -10.41 11.68
CA GLU A 39 -10.10 -10.49 12.86
C GLU A 39 -10.41 -11.68 13.77
N ASN A 40 -11.68 -12.11 13.80
CA ASN A 40 -12.17 -13.16 14.70
C ASN A 40 -12.39 -14.51 14.02
N ARG A 41 -11.82 -14.72 12.82
CA ARG A 41 -11.97 -15.98 12.07
C ARG A 41 -10.64 -16.53 11.60
N LYS A 42 -10.32 -17.73 12.07
CA LYS A 42 -9.17 -18.48 11.57
C LYS A 42 -9.46 -19.04 10.18
N LEU A 43 -8.56 -18.80 9.23
CA LEU A 43 -8.53 -19.49 7.95
C LEU A 43 -7.60 -20.69 8.08
N LEU A 44 -8.07 -21.88 7.68
CA LEU A 44 -7.29 -23.11 7.75
C LEU A 44 -6.93 -23.58 6.34
N ARG A 45 -5.71 -24.09 6.18
CA ARG A 45 -5.29 -24.86 5.00
C ARG A 45 -5.89 -26.27 5.06
N GLU A 46 -5.88 -26.96 3.93
CA GLU A 46 -6.37 -28.34 3.82
C GLU A 46 -5.67 -29.32 4.78
N ASN A 47 -4.39 -29.07 5.08
CA ASN A 47 -3.62 -29.86 6.03
C ASN A 47 -3.89 -29.49 7.52
N GLY A 48 -4.88 -28.64 7.79
CA GLY A 48 -5.28 -28.23 9.14
C GLY A 48 -4.45 -27.10 9.76
N THR A 49 -3.41 -26.59 9.08
CA THR A 49 -2.61 -25.46 9.58
C THR A 49 -3.29 -24.11 9.34
N GLU A 50 -3.06 -23.14 10.22
CA GLU A 50 -3.64 -21.80 10.10
C GLU A 50 -2.93 -20.95 9.03
N VAL A 51 -3.70 -20.27 8.19
CA VAL A 51 -3.20 -19.27 7.24
C VAL A 51 -2.74 -18.05 8.04
N ILE A 52 -1.58 -17.51 7.70
CA ILE A 52 -1.09 -16.26 8.29
C ILE A 52 -1.68 -15.13 7.45
N PRO A 53 -2.66 -14.37 7.97
CA PRO A 53 -3.23 -13.24 7.25
C PRO A 53 -2.23 -12.08 7.22
N VAL A 54 -2.34 -11.23 6.21
CA VAL A 54 -1.81 -9.86 6.29
C VAL A 54 -2.78 -9.08 7.18
N ASN A 55 -2.35 -8.70 8.38
CA ASN A 55 -3.18 -7.99 9.36
C ASN A 55 -2.55 -6.69 9.85
N ASP A 56 -1.49 -6.26 9.19
CA ASP A 56 -0.77 -5.05 9.52
C ASP A 56 -1.64 -3.80 9.29
N GLU A 57 -1.39 -2.76 10.09
CA GLU A 57 -2.18 -1.53 10.06
C GLU A 57 -2.12 -0.79 8.72
N TRP A 58 -1.07 -0.99 7.92
CA TRP A 58 -0.94 -0.35 6.61
C TRP A 58 -1.94 -0.85 5.57
N ASP A 59 -2.60 -2.00 5.79
CA ASP A 59 -3.64 -2.56 4.92
C ASP A 59 -5.07 -2.36 5.45
N LYS A 60 -5.23 -1.55 6.50
CA LYS A 60 -6.53 -1.32 7.13
C LYS A 60 -7.05 0.07 6.78
N PHE A 61 -8.31 0.10 6.35
CA PHE A 61 -9.06 1.31 6.03
C PHE A 61 -10.40 1.25 6.75
N GLU A 62 -10.90 2.40 7.22
CA GLU A 62 -12.18 2.51 7.93
C GLU A 62 -13.37 2.33 6.98
N SER A 63 -13.19 2.63 5.69
CA SER A 63 -14.23 2.49 4.68
C SER A 63 -13.67 2.31 3.26
N TYR A 64 -14.52 1.85 2.34
CA TYR A 64 -14.20 1.83 0.91
C TYR A 64 -13.91 3.24 0.37
N GLU A 65 -14.64 4.26 0.86
CA GLU A 65 -14.42 5.65 0.47
C GLU A 65 -13.03 6.16 0.87
N GLU A 66 -12.56 5.80 2.07
CA GLU A 66 -11.20 6.15 2.50
C GLU A 66 -10.14 5.47 1.61
N TYR A 67 -10.33 4.19 1.30
CA TYR A 67 -9.44 3.46 0.39
C TYR A 67 -9.43 4.07 -1.01
N ASP A 68 -10.59 4.41 -1.56
CA ASP A 68 -10.72 5.06 -2.87
C ASP A 68 -10.02 6.43 -2.86
N ASN A 69 -10.25 7.25 -1.84
CA ASN A 69 -9.58 8.54 -1.66
C ASN A 69 -8.04 8.38 -1.58
N PHE A 70 -7.55 7.36 -0.89
CA PHE A 70 -6.12 7.07 -0.85
C PHE A 70 -5.57 6.73 -2.26
N GLN A 71 -6.28 5.89 -3.01
CA GLN A 71 -5.88 5.52 -4.38
C GLN A 71 -5.95 6.70 -5.35
N GLU A 72 -6.95 7.58 -5.22
CA GLU A 72 -7.04 8.80 -6.02
C GLU A 72 -5.88 9.76 -5.74
N ASN A 73 -5.51 9.94 -4.47
CA ASN A 73 -4.36 10.76 -4.10
C ASN A 73 -3.01 10.19 -4.58
N LEU A 74 -2.91 8.88 -4.77
CA LEU A 74 -1.71 8.25 -5.34
C LEU A 74 -1.58 8.52 -6.85
N ARG A 75 -2.69 8.73 -7.56
CA ARG A 75 -2.74 8.92 -9.02
C ARG A 75 -2.52 10.36 -9.46
N ASN A 76 -2.79 11.32 -8.57
CA ASN A 76 -2.75 12.76 -8.82
C ASN A 76 -1.42 13.37 -8.38
#